data_AF-A0A075G980-F1
#
_entry.id   AF-A0A075G980-F1
#
_cell.length_a   1.000
_cell.length_b   1.000
_cell.length_c   1.000
_cell.angle_alpha   90.00
_cell.angle_beta   90.00
_cell.angle_gamma   90.00
#
_symmetry.space_group_name_H-M   'P 1'
#
loop_
_entity.id
_entity.type
_entity.pdbx_description
1 polymer ?
#
loop_
_entity_poly.entity_id
_entity_poly.type
_entity_poly.pdbx_seq_one_letter_code
_entity_poly.pdbx_strand_id
1 'polypeptide(L)'
;MCRFHDIKYDTDLHLEFTAWLKKKEIKWNARTNRNNYHIAAQISLDDVLDSISKLPYQYRIFGLFVLVSGLRTEESIVTFNNHSKICNDGIMEMFWDRKTKKTNAVYCHPSLHGLLNFTLNKTGIRRNMKSSILGCELRYLRKLNYTINATKIDPLLAEFMQGRRGNVSQRHYFLPLMNNNRKKWVRVWDKFLQSKI
;
A
#
# COMPACT_ATOMS: atom_id res chain seq x y z
N MET A 1 36.77 37.58 29.92
CA MET A 1 36.21 37.93 28.59
C MET A 1 35.97 36.65 27.82
N CYS A 2 34.72 36.22 27.67
CA CYS A 2 34.37 35.18 26.70
C CYS A 2 34.35 35.85 25.32
N ARG A 3 35.42 35.71 24.53
CA ARG A 3 35.38 36.07 23.11
C ARG A 3 34.46 35.06 22.43
N PHE A 4 33.32 35.52 21.94
CA PHE A 4 32.54 34.76 20.99
C PHE A 4 33.45 34.53 19.77
N HIS A 5 33.90 33.30 19.57
CA HIS A 5 34.63 32.88 18.37
C HIS A 5 33.66 32.99 17.19
N ASP A 6 33.68 34.12 16.49
CA ASP A 6 33.02 34.24 15.20
C ASP A 6 33.73 33.28 14.23
N ILE A 7 33.10 32.14 13.99
CA ILE A 7 33.56 31.05 13.10
C ILE A 7 33.88 31.58 11.67
N LYS A 8 33.42 32.78 11.33
CA LYS A 8 33.68 33.44 10.05
C LYS A 8 35.11 34.01 9.94
N TYR A 9 35.76 34.35 11.05
CA TYR A 9 37.05 35.06 11.06
C TYR A 9 38.20 34.26 11.68
N ASP A 10 37.92 33.15 12.38
CA ASP A 10 38.95 32.18 12.75
C ASP A 10 39.21 31.23 11.59
N THR A 11 40.32 31.45 10.87
CA THR A 11 40.67 30.74 9.64
C THR A 11 40.72 29.22 9.81
N ASP A 12 41.22 28.74 10.94
CA ASP A 12 41.45 27.30 11.15
C ASP A 12 40.13 26.57 11.46
N LEU A 13 39.30 27.12 12.35
CA LEU A 13 37.97 26.58 12.64
C LEU A 13 37.01 26.71 11.46
N HIS A 14 37.13 27.80 10.67
CA HIS A 14 36.36 27.97 9.45
C HIS A 14 36.70 26.90 8.41
N LEU A 15 37.99 26.59 8.24
CA LEU A 15 38.47 25.55 7.33
C LEU A 15 38.04 24.15 7.78
N GLU A 16 38.15 23.83 9.07
CA GLU A 16 37.65 22.56 9.61
C GLU A 16 36.14 22.43 9.48
N PHE A 17 35.39 23.49 9.76
CA PHE A 17 33.93 23.51 9.65
C PHE A 17 33.46 23.39 8.19
N THR A 18 34.12 24.09 7.25
CA THR A 18 33.80 23.98 5.82
C THR A 18 34.22 22.63 5.23
N ALA A 19 35.35 22.06 5.67
CA ALA A 19 35.73 20.69 5.32
C ALA A 19 34.76 19.66 5.90
N TRP A 20 34.28 19.87 7.13
CA TRP A 20 33.26 19.04 7.76
C TRP A 20 31.92 19.14 7.04
N LEU A 21 31.47 20.34 6.64
CA LEU A 21 30.28 20.57 5.82
C LEU A 21 30.40 19.93 4.43
N LYS A 22 31.58 20.01 3.79
CA LYS A 22 31.86 19.33 2.51
C LYS A 22 31.86 17.81 2.66
N LYS A 23 32.43 17.27 3.74
CA LYS A 23 32.42 15.82 4.06
C LYS A 23 31.01 15.32 4.41
N LYS A 24 30.21 16.18 5.06
CA LYS A 24 28.81 15.97 5.40
C LYS A 24 27.87 16.40 4.29
N GLU A 25 28.36 16.80 3.10
CA GLU A 25 27.56 17.30 1.98
C GLU A 25 26.29 16.49 1.97
N ILE A 26 25.20 17.16 2.38
CA ILE A 26 23.88 16.57 2.30
C ILE A 26 23.68 16.52 0.80
N LYS A 27 24.13 15.41 0.21
CA LYS A 27 23.79 15.01 -1.14
C LYS A 27 22.30 14.82 -1.03
N TRP A 28 21.56 15.89 -1.27
CA TRP A 28 20.18 15.83 -1.66
C TRP A 28 20.21 15.01 -2.95
N ASN A 29 20.22 13.70 -2.78
CA ASN A 29 19.81 12.77 -3.80
C ASN A 29 18.31 13.06 -3.94
N ALA A 30 17.99 14.18 -4.59
CA ALA A 30 16.78 14.33 -5.32
C ALA A 30 16.86 13.21 -6.36
N ARG A 31 16.47 12.00 -5.97
CA ARG A 31 15.98 11.04 -6.92
C ARG A 31 14.97 11.86 -7.69
N THR A 32 15.25 12.07 -8.97
CA THR A 32 14.26 12.50 -9.94
C THR A 32 13.22 11.40 -9.96
N ASN A 33 12.39 11.38 -8.92
CA ASN A 33 11.16 10.65 -8.91
C ASN A 33 10.43 11.33 -10.06
N ARG A 34 10.43 10.67 -11.23
CA ARG A 34 9.46 10.96 -12.28
C ARG A 34 8.15 11.17 -11.54
N ASN A 35 7.42 12.24 -11.87
CA ASN A 35 6.25 12.61 -11.10
C ASN A 35 5.24 11.45 -11.18
N ASN A 36 5.31 10.53 -10.21
CA ASN A 36 4.60 9.26 -10.26
C ASN A 36 3.09 9.51 -10.22
N TYR A 37 2.67 10.69 -9.77
CA TYR A 37 1.29 11.16 -9.84
C TYR A 37 0.85 11.46 -11.29
N HIS A 38 1.71 12.03 -12.12
CA HIS A 38 1.43 12.25 -13.53
C HIS A 38 1.35 10.92 -14.29
N ILE A 39 2.29 10.02 -14.02
CA ILE A 39 2.30 8.67 -14.60
C ILE A 39 1.05 7.91 -14.16
N ALA A 40 0.71 7.93 -12.87
CA ALA A 40 -0.48 7.26 -12.35
C ALA A 40 -1.82 7.91 -12.79
N ALA A 41 -1.84 9.20 -13.12
CA ALA A 41 -3.02 9.85 -13.69
C ALA A 41 -3.28 9.41 -15.15
N GLN A 42 -2.24 8.97 -15.85
CA GLN A 42 -2.33 8.50 -17.23
C GLN A 42 -2.55 6.98 -17.34
N ILE A 43 -2.25 6.22 -16.28
CA ILE A 43 -2.35 4.76 -16.28
C ILE A 43 -3.79 4.32 -16.03
N SER A 44 -4.36 3.58 -16.97
CA SER A 44 -5.67 2.95 -16.82
C SER A 44 -5.60 1.73 -15.88
N LEU A 45 -6.74 1.31 -15.34
CA LEU A 45 -6.81 0.08 -14.54
C LEU A 45 -6.40 -1.15 -15.35
N ASP A 46 -6.75 -1.18 -16.64
CA ASP A 46 -6.45 -2.29 -17.53
C ASP A 46 -4.94 -2.43 -17.76
N ASP A 47 -4.22 -1.32 -17.94
CA ASP A 47 -2.75 -1.31 -18.07
C ASP A 47 -2.06 -1.86 -16.80
N VAL A 48 -2.63 -1.58 -15.63
CA VAL A 48 -2.14 -2.11 -14.35
C VAL A 48 -2.37 -3.62 -14.27
N LEU A 49 -3.55 -4.09 -14.66
CA LEU A 49 -3.88 -5.51 -14.67
C LEU A 49 -2.98 -6.29 -15.65
N ASP A 50 -2.72 -5.73 -16.83
CA ASP A 50 -1.79 -6.28 -17.82
C ASP A 50 -0.33 -6.29 -17.35
N SER A 51 0.05 -5.31 -16.54
CA SER A 51 1.38 -5.29 -15.92
C SER A 51 1.49 -6.34 -14.81
N ILE A 52 0.43 -6.54 -14.03
CA ILE A 52 0.36 -7.58 -12.99
C ILE A 52 0.38 -8.98 -13.61
N SER A 53 -0.29 -9.20 -14.74
CA SER A 53 -0.34 -10.52 -15.40
C SER A 53 1.02 -11.00 -15.91
N LYS A 54 1.95 -10.08 -16.21
CA LYS A 54 3.32 -10.35 -16.63
C LYS A 54 4.24 -10.77 -15.48
N LEU A 55 3.81 -10.61 -14.23
CA LEU A 55 4.60 -10.99 -13.07
C LEU A 55 4.68 -12.52 -12.92
N PRO A 56 5.75 -13.04 -12.29
CA PRO A 56 5.78 -14.44 -11.89
C PRO A 56 4.59 -14.77 -11.00
N TYR A 57 4.04 -15.98 -11.13
CA TYR A 57 2.78 -16.40 -10.53
C TYR A 57 2.56 -15.92 -9.08
N GLN A 58 3.55 -16.12 -8.21
CA GLN A 58 3.47 -15.72 -6.81
C GLN A 58 3.25 -14.20 -6.63
N TYR A 59 3.96 -13.37 -7.39
CA TYR A 59 3.85 -11.91 -7.32
C TYR A 59 2.64 -11.39 -8.09
N ARG A 60 2.15 -12.14 -9.10
CA ARG A 60 0.88 -11.87 -9.76
C ARG A 60 -0.28 -11.99 -8.76
N ILE A 61 -0.40 -13.12 -8.08
CA ILE A 61 -1.43 -13.35 -7.06
C ILE A 61 -1.33 -12.32 -5.94
N PHE A 62 -0.12 -12.02 -5.46
CA PHE A 62 0.08 -10.98 -4.45
C PHE A 62 -0.31 -9.58 -4.97
N GLY A 63 0.04 -9.23 -6.21
CA GLY A 63 -0.35 -7.96 -6.82
C GLY A 63 -1.87 -7.78 -6.92
N LEU A 64 -2.57 -8.83 -7.36
CA LEU A 64 -4.03 -8.87 -7.38
C LEU A 64 -4.60 -8.75 -5.95
N PHE A 65 -4.01 -9.45 -4.98
CA PHE A 65 -4.40 -9.35 -3.58
C PHE A 65 -4.25 -7.92 -3.05
N VAL A 66 -3.13 -7.22 -3.32
CA VAL A 66 -2.93 -5.83 -2.89
C VAL A 66 -3.94 -4.90 -3.56
N LEU A 67 -4.19 -5.08 -4.86
CA LEU A 67 -5.15 -4.28 -5.62
C LEU A 67 -6.59 -4.44 -5.08
N VAL A 68 -6.97 -5.65 -4.70
CA VAL A 68 -8.36 -5.96 -4.28
C VAL A 68 -8.58 -5.65 -2.79
N SER A 69 -7.58 -5.92 -1.94
CA SER A 69 -7.66 -5.64 -0.50
C SER A 69 -7.45 -4.15 -0.17
N GLY A 70 -6.68 -3.43 -1.00
CA GLY A 70 -6.36 -2.02 -0.77
C GLY A 70 -5.46 -1.78 0.46
N LEU A 71 -4.81 -2.80 0.98
CA LEU A 71 -3.93 -2.69 2.14
C LEU A 71 -2.63 -1.95 1.82
N ARG A 72 -1.97 -1.38 2.84
CA ARG A 72 -0.61 -0.85 2.66
C ARG A 72 0.33 -2.02 2.40
N THR A 73 1.45 -1.77 1.73
CA THR A 73 2.40 -2.84 1.37
C THR A 73 2.80 -3.75 2.54
N GLU A 74 3.09 -3.16 3.71
CA GLU A 74 3.48 -3.95 4.89
C GLU A 74 2.30 -4.72 5.49
N GLU A 75 1.13 -4.09 5.55
CA GLU A 75 -0.13 -4.72 5.98
C GLU A 75 -0.48 -5.89 5.04
N SER A 76 -0.37 -5.69 3.72
CA SER A 76 -0.60 -6.71 2.71
C SER A 76 0.31 -7.92 2.89
N ILE A 77 1.60 -7.72 3.17
CA ILE A 77 2.54 -8.83 3.38
C ILE A 77 2.13 -9.65 4.60
N VAL A 78 1.83 -8.98 5.72
CA VAL A 78 1.44 -9.64 6.96
C VAL A 78 0.12 -10.39 6.80
N THR A 79 -0.88 -9.76 6.19
CA THR A 79 -2.21 -10.37 5.97
C THR A 79 -2.15 -11.50 4.96
N PHE A 80 -1.36 -11.37 3.87
CA PHE A 80 -1.19 -12.42 2.87
C PHE A 80 -0.55 -13.67 3.50
N ASN A 81 0.54 -13.49 4.25
CA ASN A 81 1.27 -14.60 4.87
C ASN A 81 0.48 -15.26 6.02
N ASN A 82 -0.48 -14.57 6.62
CA ASN A 82 -1.31 -15.08 7.72
C ASN A 82 -2.80 -15.22 7.33
N HIS A 83 -3.11 -15.31 6.03
CA HIS A 83 -4.47 -15.22 5.52
C HIS A 83 -5.43 -16.22 6.20
N SER A 84 -5.02 -17.48 6.35
CA SER A 84 -5.83 -18.54 6.97
C SER A 84 -6.24 -18.27 8.42
N LYS A 85 -5.48 -17.43 9.14
CA LYS A 85 -5.77 -17.09 10.54
C LYS A 85 -6.67 -15.86 10.69
N ILE A 86 -6.76 -15.05 9.64
CA ILE A 86 -7.36 -13.70 9.69
C ILE A 86 -8.67 -13.64 8.88
N CYS A 87 -8.81 -14.49 7.87
CA CYS A 87 -9.97 -14.50 6.99
C CYS A 87 -11.11 -15.33 7.58
N ASN A 88 -12.20 -14.66 7.95
CA ASN A 88 -13.45 -15.27 8.40
C ASN A 88 -14.50 -15.05 7.32
N ASP A 89 -14.88 -16.11 6.61
CA ASP A 89 -15.90 -16.09 5.56
C ASP A 89 -15.74 -14.96 4.54
N GLY A 90 -14.52 -14.73 4.05
CA GLY A 90 -14.26 -13.72 3.03
C GLY A 90 -14.17 -12.28 3.54
N ILE A 91 -14.07 -12.07 4.85
CA ILE A 91 -13.70 -10.79 5.48
C ILE A 91 -12.45 -11.01 6.31
N MET A 92 -11.43 -10.18 6.11
CA MET A 92 -10.18 -10.19 6.86
C MET A 92 -10.19 -9.03 7.86
N GLU A 93 -10.30 -9.35 9.14
CA GLU A 93 -10.31 -8.36 10.23
C GLU A 93 -8.90 -8.16 10.77
N MET A 94 -8.42 -6.92 10.83
CA MET A 94 -7.04 -6.63 11.24
C MET A 94 -6.98 -5.59 12.36
N PHE A 95 -6.00 -5.81 13.23
CA PHE A 95 -5.71 -4.99 14.41
C PHE A 95 -4.24 -4.59 14.36
N TRP A 96 -3.97 -3.39 13.85
CA TRP A 96 -2.60 -2.95 13.56
C TRP A 96 -1.90 -2.25 14.72
N ASP A 97 -2.65 -1.62 15.61
CA ASP A 97 -2.09 -0.83 16.70
C ASP A 97 -2.75 -1.19 18.03
N ARG A 98 -1.92 -1.32 19.07
CA ARG A 98 -2.37 -1.52 20.45
C ARG A 98 -2.68 -0.17 21.13
N LYS A 99 -2.08 0.93 20.65
CA LYS A 99 -2.25 2.27 21.24
C LYS A 99 -3.48 2.98 20.70
N THR A 100 -3.70 2.95 19.39
CA THR A 100 -4.95 3.42 18.80
C THR A 100 -5.90 2.24 18.63
N LYS A 101 -7.14 2.35 19.14
CA LYS A 101 -8.22 1.37 18.98
C LYS A 101 -8.71 1.26 17.52
N LYS A 102 -7.80 1.34 16.54
CA LYS A 102 -8.08 1.32 15.12
C LYS A 102 -8.19 -0.13 14.68
N THR A 103 -9.38 -0.46 14.23
CA THR A 103 -9.72 -1.79 13.73
C THR A 103 -10.24 -1.60 12.33
N ASN A 104 -9.63 -2.27 11.36
CA ASN A 104 -10.11 -2.25 9.99
C ASN A 104 -10.44 -3.67 9.55
N ALA A 105 -11.32 -3.77 8.57
CA ALA A 105 -11.59 -5.03 7.90
C ALA A 105 -11.61 -4.79 6.40
N VAL A 106 -11.13 -5.78 5.65
CA VAL A 106 -11.11 -5.76 4.19
C VAL A 106 -11.72 -7.04 3.65
N TYR A 107 -12.32 -6.98 2.48
CA TYR A 107 -12.84 -8.19 1.83
C TYR A 107 -11.70 -9.08 1.34
N CYS A 108 -11.95 -10.38 1.35
CA CYS A 108 -11.20 -11.38 0.62
C CYS A 108 -12.03 -11.88 -0.57
N HIS A 109 -11.47 -11.80 -1.77
CA HIS A 109 -12.15 -12.22 -2.98
C HIS A 109 -12.23 -13.75 -3.06
N PRO A 110 -13.39 -14.36 -3.37
CA PRO A 110 -13.51 -15.82 -3.47
C PRO A 110 -12.48 -16.46 -4.39
N SER A 111 -12.26 -15.89 -5.58
CA SER A 111 -11.28 -16.40 -6.55
C SER A 111 -9.84 -16.31 -6.10
N LEU A 112 -9.51 -15.37 -5.20
CA LEU A 112 -8.16 -15.27 -4.63
C LEU A 112 -8.01 -16.13 -3.39
N HIS A 113 -9.08 -16.35 -2.63
CA HIS A 113 -9.06 -17.02 -1.33
C HIS A 113 -8.31 -18.36 -1.36
N GLY A 114 -8.56 -19.20 -2.36
CA GLY A 114 -7.89 -20.50 -2.51
C GLY A 114 -6.45 -20.44 -3.01
N LEU A 115 -6.01 -19.30 -3.54
CA LEU A 115 -4.66 -19.11 -4.11
C LEU A 115 -3.66 -18.55 -3.09
N LEU A 116 -4.13 -18.15 -1.90
CA LEU A 116 -3.33 -17.58 -0.81
C LEU A 116 -2.71 -18.69 0.06
N ASN A 117 -1.95 -19.60 -0.57
CA ASN A 117 -1.37 -20.80 0.08
C ASN A 117 0.16 -20.76 0.23
N PHE A 118 0.81 -19.66 -0.15
CA PHE A 118 2.26 -19.50 -0.04
C PHE A 118 2.61 -18.22 0.73
N THR A 119 3.88 -18.09 1.11
CA THR A 119 4.40 -16.91 1.80
C THR A 119 5.36 -16.13 0.92
N LEU A 120 5.41 -14.82 1.14
CA LEU A 120 6.30 -13.90 0.43
C LEU A 120 7.15 -13.10 1.41
N ASN A 121 8.38 -12.82 0.98
CA ASN A 121 9.30 -11.97 1.71
C ASN A 121 9.35 -10.54 1.12
N LYS A 122 9.68 -9.57 1.96
CA LYS A 122 9.75 -8.14 1.59
C LYS A 122 10.77 -7.90 0.47
N THR A 123 11.88 -8.63 0.49
CA THR A 123 12.96 -8.52 -0.49
C THR A 123 12.53 -8.97 -1.88
N GLY A 124 11.83 -10.10 -1.98
CA GLY A 124 11.30 -10.63 -3.24
C GLY A 124 10.27 -9.70 -3.86
N ILE A 125 9.38 -9.13 -3.04
CA ILE A 125 8.39 -8.14 -3.50
C ILE A 125 9.10 -6.90 -4.06
N ARG A 126 10.08 -6.35 -3.34
CA ARG A 126 10.85 -5.18 -3.82
C ARG A 126 11.61 -5.46 -5.12
N ARG A 127 12.06 -6.70 -5.34
CA ARG A 127 12.79 -7.09 -6.55
C ARG A 127 11.87 -7.26 -7.76
N ASN A 128 10.72 -7.89 -7.57
CA ASN A 128 9.83 -8.30 -8.66
C ASN A 128 8.67 -7.31 -8.93
N MET A 129 8.31 -6.46 -7.98
CA MET A 129 7.20 -5.50 -8.10
C MET A 129 7.70 -4.06 -8.09
N LYS A 130 8.70 -3.78 -8.94
CA LYS A 130 9.24 -2.43 -9.12
C LYS A 130 8.27 -1.59 -9.93
N SER A 131 8.32 -0.27 -9.73
CA SER A 131 7.53 0.68 -10.52
C SER A 131 7.83 0.62 -12.02
N SER A 132 9.04 0.21 -12.41
CA SER A 132 9.41 -0.02 -13.81
C SER A 132 8.68 -1.21 -14.45
N ILE A 133 8.23 -2.18 -13.65
CA ILE A 133 7.54 -3.39 -14.14
C ILE A 133 6.03 -3.16 -14.09
N LEU A 134 5.53 -2.59 -12.98
CA LEU A 134 4.12 -2.32 -12.76
C LEU A 134 3.60 -1.08 -13.49
N GLY A 135 4.48 -0.26 -14.06
CA GLY A 135 4.16 1.08 -14.56
C GLY A 135 3.91 2.11 -13.44
N CYS A 136 3.63 1.67 -12.20
CA CYS A 136 3.33 2.52 -11.05
C CYS A 136 3.93 1.97 -9.75
N GLU A 137 4.05 2.81 -8.71
CA GLU A 137 4.39 2.31 -7.37
C GLU A 137 3.26 1.45 -6.80
N LEU A 138 3.61 0.40 -6.04
CA LEU A 138 2.64 -0.50 -5.40
C LEU A 138 1.57 0.21 -4.56
N ARG A 139 1.91 1.38 -4.00
CA ARG A 139 0.97 2.21 -3.23
C ARG A 139 -0.18 2.79 -4.06
N TYR A 140 -0.07 2.85 -5.39
CA TYR A 140 -1.13 3.32 -6.27
C TYR A 140 -2.23 2.27 -6.44
N LEU A 141 -1.92 0.97 -6.32
CA LEU A 141 -2.93 -0.10 -6.30
C LEU A 141 -3.99 0.15 -5.21
N ARG A 142 -3.53 0.61 -4.05
CA ARG A 142 -4.38 1.02 -2.93
C ARG A 142 -5.28 2.23 -3.26
N LYS A 143 -4.80 3.18 -4.08
CA LYS A 143 -5.61 4.32 -4.52
C LYS A 143 -6.67 3.89 -5.53
N LEU A 144 -6.30 3.03 -6.49
CA LEU A 144 -7.24 2.46 -7.46
C LEU A 144 -8.36 1.69 -6.74
N ASN A 145 -7.99 0.85 -5.76
CA ASN A 145 -8.95 0.17 -4.89
C ASN A 145 -9.93 1.14 -4.23
N TYR A 146 -9.41 2.20 -3.62
CA TYR A 146 -10.24 3.21 -2.96
C TYR A 146 -11.20 3.88 -3.95
N THR A 147 -10.71 4.31 -5.11
CA THR A 147 -11.55 4.95 -6.14
C THR A 147 -12.67 4.03 -6.61
N ILE A 148 -12.39 2.75 -6.87
CA ILE A 148 -13.41 1.77 -7.29
C ILE A 148 -14.43 1.54 -6.17
N ASN A 149 -13.98 1.28 -4.95
CA ASN A 149 -14.88 0.98 -3.83
C ASN A 149 -15.72 2.21 -3.43
N ALA A 150 -15.13 3.40 -3.43
CA ALA A 150 -15.84 4.63 -3.10
C ALA A 150 -16.88 5.01 -4.17
N THR A 151 -16.58 4.80 -5.45
CA THR A 151 -17.52 5.15 -6.54
C THR A 151 -18.58 4.10 -6.78
N LYS A 152 -18.26 2.81 -6.64
CA LYS A 152 -19.17 1.71 -7.00
C LYS A 152 -19.90 1.09 -5.82
N ILE A 153 -19.38 1.21 -4.60
CA ILE A 153 -19.94 0.50 -3.43
C ILE A 153 -20.49 1.50 -2.44
N ASP A 154 -19.59 2.09 -1.65
CA ASP A 154 -19.90 3.08 -0.62
C ASP A 154 -18.61 3.81 -0.19
N PRO A 155 -18.58 5.16 -0.18
CA PRO A 155 -17.42 5.93 0.23
C PRO A 155 -16.99 5.73 1.69
N LEU A 156 -17.95 5.61 2.63
CA LEU A 156 -17.65 5.44 4.06
C LEU A 156 -17.01 4.09 4.32
N LEU A 157 -17.53 3.05 3.66
CA LEU A 157 -16.96 1.71 3.70
C LEU A 157 -15.56 1.67 3.10
N ALA A 158 -15.33 2.38 1.98
CA ALA A 158 -14.00 2.49 1.39
C ALA A 158 -13.00 3.17 2.33
N GLU A 159 -13.40 4.21 3.07
CA GLU A 159 -12.56 4.85 4.08
C GLU A 159 -12.27 3.93 5.28
N PHE A 160 -13.25 3.15 5.73
CA PHE A 160 -13.08 2.15 6.78
C PHE A 160 -12.11 1.03 6.38
N MET A 161 -12.30 0.45 5.19
CA MET A 161 -11.41 -0.59 4.64
C MET A 161 -9.95 -0.10 4.55
N GLN A 162 -9.77 1.16 4.17
CA GLN A 162 -8.46 1.81 4.11
C GLN A 162 -7.90 2.18 5.49
N GLY A 163 -8.61 1.94 6.60
CA GLY A 163 -8.20 2.33 7.94
C GLY A 163 -8.03 3.84 8.11
N ARG A 164 -8.77 4.64 7.30
CA ARG A 164 -8.88 6.09 7.48
C ARG A 164 -9.93 6.44 8.55
N ARG A 165 -10.94 5.60 8.68
CA ARG A 165 -11.97 5.62 9.74
C ARG A 165 -12.04 4.25 10.42
N GLY A 166 -12.73 4.17 11.55
CA GLY A 166 -12.97 2.91 12.26
C GLY A 166 -12.19 2.80 13.57
N ASN A 167 -12.85 3.20 14.66
CA ASN A 167 -12.48 2.73 15.99
C ASN A 167 -13.19 1.40 16.28
N VAL A 168 -12.76 0.66 17.31
CA VAL A 168 -13.37 -0.62 17.74
C VAL A 168 -14.92 -0.55 17.80
N SER A 169 -15.48 0.55 18.29
CA SER A 169 -16.94 0.75 18.37
C SER A 169 -17.61 0.84 17.00
N GLN A 170 -17.02 1.57 16.06
CA GLN A 170 -17.55 1.75 14.70
C GLN A 170 -17.47 0.47 13.88
N ARG A 171 -16.59 -0.48 14.24
CA ARG A 171 -16.51 -1.80 13.58
C ARG A 171 -17.84 -2.53 13.61
N HIS A 172 -18.58 -2.46 14.70
CA HIS A 172 -19.88 -3.12 14.83
C HIS A 172 -20.93 -2.58 13.85
N TYR A 173 -20.75 -1.35 13.37
CA TYR A 173 -21.55 -0.76 12.32
C TYR A 173 -21.07 -1.18 10.92
N PHE A 174 -19.75 -1.15 10.70
CA PHE A 174 -19.18 -1.42 9.38
C PHE A 174 -19.18 -2.90 8.98
N LEU A 175 -19.01 -3.86 9.91
CA LEU A 175 -19.00 -5.29 9.56
C LEU A 175 -20.33 -5.78 8.98
N PRO A 176 -21.51 -5.47 9.56
CA PRO A 176 -22.80 -5.77 8.94
C PRO A 176 -22.96 -5.09 7.58
N LEU A 177 -22.53 -3.83 7.46
CA LEU A 177 -22.57 -3.08 6.21
C LEU A 177 -21.68 -3.73 5.13
N MET A 178 -20.53 -4.28 5.52
CA MET A 178 -19.67 -5.05 4.63
C MET A 178 -20.37 -6.34 4.17
N ASN A 179 -20.97 -7.09 5.10
CA ASN A 179 -21.65 -8.33 4.72
C ASN A 179 -22.81 -8.07 3.72
N ASN A 180 -23.59 -7.01 3.96
CA ASN A 180 -24.68 -6.60 3.07
C ASN A 180 -24.18 -6.21 1.66
N ASN A 181 -23.04 -5.51 1.59
CA ASN A 181 -22.46 -5.06 0.32
C ASN A 181 -21.54 -6.09 -0.34
N ARG A 182 -21.27 -7.24 0.30
CA ARG A 182 -20.32 -8.24 -0.19
C ARG A 182 -20.64 -8.73 -1.60
N LYS A 183 -21.91 -9.08 -1.87
CA LYS A 183 -22.33 -9.55 -3.21
C LYS A 183 -22.09 -8.47 -4.28
N LYS A 184 -22.34 -7.21 -3.95
CA LYS A 184 -22.10 -6.06 -4.83
C LYS A 184 -20.60 -5.88 -5.08
N TRP A 185 -19.79 -5.95 -4.01
CA TRP A 185 -18.33 -5.87 -4.08
C TRP A 185 -17.74 -6.96 -4.98
N VAL A 186 -18.15 -8.23 -4.79
CA VAL A 186 -17.70 -9.36 -5.62
C VAL A 186 -18.03 -9.12 -7.09
N ARG A 187 -19.26 -8.73 -7.42
CA ARG A 187 -19.65 -8.44 -8.82
C ARG A 187 -18.85 -7.30 -9.47
N VAL A 188 -18.44 -6.30 -8.69
CA VAL A 188 -17.60 -5.19 -9.19
C VAL A 188 -16.21 -5.70 -9.52
N TRP A 189 -15.61 -6.50 -8.63
CA TRP A 189 -14.25 -6.99 -8.78
C TRP A 189 -14.12 -8.19 -9.75
N ASP A 190 -15.16 -9.02 -9.88
CA ASP A 190 -15.22 -10.12 -10.84
C ASP A 190 -14.98 -9.65 -12.28
N LYS A 191 -15.52 -8.48 -12.64
CA LYS A 191 -15.31 -7.87 -13.97
C LYS A 191 -13.83 -7.63 -14.30
N PHE A 192 -13.01 -7.41 -13.28
CA PHE A 192 -11.59 -7.13 -13.44
C PHE A 192 -10.71 -8.39 -13.24
N LEU A 193 -11.17 -9.35 -12.43
CA LEU A 193 -10.36 -10.50 -12.02
C LEU A 193 -10.57 -11.76 -12.87
N GLN A 194 -11.77 -11.99 -13.41
CA GLN A 194 -12.07 -13.25 -14.11
C GLN A 194 -11.21 -13.49 -15.36
N SER A 195 -10.63 -12.45 -15.96
CA SER A 195 -9.77 -12.56 -17.13
C SER A 195 -8.27 -12.68 -16.81
N LYS A 196 -7.86 -12.60 -15.53
CA LYS A 196 -6.44 -12.37 -15.14
C LYS A 196 -5.89 -13.32 -14.07
N ILE A 197 -6.73 -14.16 -13.46
CA ILE A 197 -6.32 -15.20 -12.50
C ILE A 197 -5.92 -16.45 -13.28
#